data_AF-A0A5B1B8Y7-F1
#
_entry.id   AF-A0A5B1B8Y7-F1
#
_cell.length_a   1.000
_cell.length_b   1.000
_cell.length_c   1.000
_cell.angle_alpha   90.00
_cell.angle_beta   90.00
_cell.angle_gamma   90.00
#
_symmetry.space_group_name_H-M   'P 1'
#
loop_
_entity.id
_entity.type
_entity.pdbx_description
1 polymer ?
#
loop_
_entity_poly.entity_id
_entity_poly.type
_entity_poly.pdbx_seq_one_letter_code
_entity_poly.pdbx_strand_id
1 'polypeptide(L)'
;MENLELQKRYSKAKKRVQEEQSFYTHLSVYIVINVAIIIVILQLKDYIYDGYLIINLISSPVLWGVFLLGHGLWAFREKNGSGKLFSRSFFSKEWEDRKIEKIMNSKDH
;
A
#
# COMPACT_ATOMS: atom_id res chain seq x y z
N MET A 1 36.25 -8.20 12.51
CA MET A 1 35.83 -7.96 11.11
C MET A 1 34.49 -8.61 10.79
N GLU A 2 34.24 -9.82 11.27
CA GLU A 2 32.96 -10.57 11.14
C GLU A 2 31.69 -9.77 11.45
N ASN A 3 31.69 -8.99 12.54
CA ASN A 3 30.52 -8.19 12.96
C ASN A 3 30.12 -7.10 11.94
N LEU A 4 31.10 -6.51 11.23
CA LEU A 4 30.85 -5.50 10.19
C LEU A 4 30.22 -6.11 8.93
N GLU A 5 30.62 -7.33 8.58
CA GLU A 5 30.03 -8.04 7.44
C GLU A 5 28.58 -8.46 7.72
N LEU A 6 28.31 -8.93 8.95
CA LEU A 6 26.97 -9.29 9.40
C LEU A 6 26.02 -8.08 9.32
N GLN A 7 26.45 -6.92 9.81
CA GLN A 7 25.67 -5.68 9.74
C GLN A 7 25.40 -5.22 8.29
N LYS A 8 26.38 -5.33 7.40
CA LYS A 8 26.20 -5.00 5.98
C LYS A 8 25.20 -5.95 5.30
N ARG A 9 25.28 -7.25 5.59
CA ARG A 9 24.33 -8.27 5.09
C ARG A 9 22.91 -7.99 5.58
N TYR A 10 22.76 -7.71 6.87
CA TYR A 10 21.47 -7.38 7.49
C TYR A 10 20.84 -6.13 6.90
N SER A 11 21.62 -5.04 6.76
CA SER A 11 21.15 -3.79 6.14
C SER A 11 20.65 -4.01 4.70
N LYS A 12 21.38 -4.80 3.91
CA LYS A 12 20.98 -5.15 2.54
C LYS A 12 19.71 -6.00 2.49
N ALA A 13 19.54 -6.93 3.43
CA ALA A 13 18.31 -7.73 3.55
C ALA A 13 17.12 -6.86 3.94
N LYS A 14 17.28 -5.99 4.94
CA LYS A 14 16.25 -5.04 5.38
C LYS A 14 15.80 -4.11 4.27
N LYS A 15 16.74 -3.55 3.49
CA LYS A 15 16.42 -2.64 2.38
C LYS A 15 15.54 -3.32 1.31
N ARG A 16 15.85 -4.57 0.96
CA ARG A 16 15.03 -5.36 0.02
C ARG A 16 13.61 -5.59 0.53
N VAL A 17 13.46 -5.95 1.80
CA VAL A 17 12.13 -6.18 2.40
C VAL A 17 11.30 -4.89 2.42
N GLN A 18 11.92 -3.73 2.68
CA GLN A 18 11.24 -2.43 2.62
C GLN A 18 10.81 -2.05 1.20
N GLU A 19 11.63 -2.32 0.19
CA GLU A 19 11.27 -2.09 -1.22
C GLU A 19 10.06 -2.97 -1.63
N GLU A 20 10.07 -4.25 -1.25
CA GLU A 20 8.93 -5.17 -1.49
C GLU A 20 7.66 -4.68 -0.78
N GLN A 21 7.75 -4.31 0.49
CA GLN A 21 6.61 -3.83 1.27
C GLN A 21 5.99 -2.56 0.66
N SER A 22 6.82 -1.62 0.20
CA SER A 22 6.36 -0.42 -0.50
C SER A 22 5.58 -0.81 -1.76
N PHE A 23 6.11 -1.71 -2.59
CA PHE A 23 5.42 -2.19 -3.79
C PHE A 23 4.06 -2.81 -3.48
N TYR A 24 3.99 -3.74 -2.52
CA TYR A 24 2.73 -4.38 -2.13
C TYR A 24 1.71 -3.38 -1.57
N THR A 25 2.16 -2.33 -0.88
CA THR A 25 1.27 -1.26 -0.41
C THR A 25 0.66 -0.49 -1.57
N HIS A 26 1.47 -0.07 -2.55
CA HIS A 26 0.97 0.62 -3.73
C HIS A 26 0.00 -0.26 -4.54
N LEU A 27 0.34 -1.55 -4.71
CA LEU A 27 -0.50 -2.52 -5.40
C LEU A 27 -1.84 -2.73 -4.67
N SER A 28 -1.82 -2.86 -3.33
CA SER A 28 -3.03 -3.04 -2.53
C SER A 28 -3.97 -1.84 -2.66
N VAL A 29 -3.42 -0.63 -2.57
CA VAL A 29 -4.19 0.61 -2.79
C VAL A 29 -4.77 0.65 -4.19
N TYR A 30 -3.97 0.32 -5.21
CA TYR A 30 -4.43 0.28 -6.60
C TYR A 30 -5.62 -0.68 -6.75
N ILE A 31 -5.53 -1.89 -6.20
CA ILE A 31 -6.63 -2.87 -6.26
C ILE A 31 -7.88 -2.32 -5.56
N VAL A 32 -7.74 -1.79 -4.35
CA VAL A 32 -8.87 -1.23 -3.57
C VAL A 32 -9.58 -0.11 -4.34
N ILE A 33 -8.82 0.81 -4.95
CA ILE A 33 -9.40 1.91 -5.74
C ILE A 33 -10.12 1.36 -6.97
N ASN A 34 -9.50 0.45 -7.73
CA ASN A 34 -10.14 -0.11 -8.93
C ASN A 34 -11.42 -0.89 -8.59
N VAL A 35 -11.43 -1.65 -7.51
CA VAL A 35 -12.62 -2.35 -7.02
C VAL A 35 -13.71 -1.36 -6.62
N ALA A 36 -13.37 -0.30 -5.90
CA ALA A 36 -14.34 0.74 -5.54
C ALA A 36 -14.96 1.39 -6.78
N ILE A 37 -14.16 1.70 -7.80
CA ILE A 37 -14.65 2.24 -9.08
C ILE A 37 -15.62 1.26 -9.76
N ILE A 38 -15.27 -0.03 -9.83
CA ILE A 38 -16.13 -1.05 -10.45
C ILE A 38 -17.46 -1.19 -9.70
N ILE A 39 -17.44 -1.22 -8.37
CA ILE A 39 -18.65 -1.32 -7.55
C ILE A 39 -19.58 -0.12 -7.81
N VAL A 40 -19.02 1.08 -7.83
CA VAL A 40 -19.78 2.30 -8.14
C VAL A 40 -20.43 2.20 -9.52
N ILE A 41 -19.67 1.79 -10.53
CA ILE A 41 -20.19 1.61 -11.90
C ILE A 41 -21.32 0.58 -11.96
N LEU A 42 -21.16 -0.56 -11.25
CA LEU A 42 -22.17 -1.62 -11.24
C LEU A 42 -23.47 -1.20 -10.54
N GLN A 43 -23.38 -0.45 -9.44
CA GLN A 43 -24.56 0.04 -8.70
C GLN A 43 -25.31 1.16 -9.45
N LEU A 44 -24.67 1.83 -10.39
CA LEU A 44 -25.25 2.92 -11.18
C LEU A 44 -25.96 2.45 -12.46
N LYS A 45 -25.90 1.16 -12.80
CA LYS A 45 -26.43 0.61 -14.05
C LYS A 45 -27.95 0.78 -14.22
N ASP A 46 -28.70 0.86 -13.11
CA ASP A 46 -30.16 0.93 -13.12
C ASP A 46 -30.73 2.37 -12.94
N TYR A 47 -29.90 3.34 -12.53
CA TYR A 47 -30.31 4.74 -12.26
C TYR A 47 -30.20 5.68 -13.47
N ILE A 48 -30.02 5.13 -14.67
CA ILE A 48 -29.70 5.87 -15.91
C ILE A 48 -30.84 6.80 -16.36
N TYR A 49 -32.06 6.64 -15.84
CA TYR A 49 -33.24 7.40 -16.30
C TYR A 49 -33.26 8.87 -15.84
N ASP A 50 -32.57 9.23 -14.76
CA ASP A 50 -32.36 10.63 -14.32
C ASP A 50 -30.91 10.82 -13.83
N GLY A 51 -29.97 10.17 -14.52
CA GLY A 51 -28.61 9.89 -14.07
C GLY A 51 -27.73 11.12 -13.76
N TYR A 52 -28.11 12.32 -14.18
CA TYR A 52 -27.22 13.49 -14.12
C TYR A 52 -27.03 14.06 -12.71
N LEU A 53 -28.06 13.99 -11.84
CA LEU A 53 -28.00 14.59 -10.49
C LEU A 53 -27.29 13.68 -9.47
N ILE A 54 -27.52 12.37 -9.54
CA ILE A 54 -26.97 11.40 -8.59
C ILE A 54 -25.49 11.12 -8.88
N ILE A 55 -25.10 11.06 -10.16
CA ILE A 55 -23.70 10.99 -10.55
C ILE A 55 -22.94 12.21 -10.04
N ASN A 56 -23.48 13.42 -10.17
CA ASN A 56 -22.79 14.62 -9.69
C ASN A 56 -22.69 14.68 -8.15
N LEU A 57 -23.74 14.25 -7.44
CA LEU A 57 -23.76 14.32 -5.98
C LEU A 57 -22.84 13.28 -5.33
N ILE A 58 -22.68 12.09 -5.92
CA ILE A 58 -21.87 10.99 -5.37
C ILE A 58 -20.48 10.90 -5.99
N SER A 59 -20.31 11.21 -7.29
CA SER A 59 -19.00 11.15 -7.94
C SER A 59 -18.05 12.19 -7.36
N SER A 60 -18.55 13.36 -6.95
CA SER A 60 -17.71 14.39 -6.36
C SER A 60 -17.05 13.88 -5.06
N PRO A 61 -17.77 13.47 -4.00
CA PRO A 61 -17.15 12.97 -2.78
C PRO A 61 -16.36 11.67 -2.97
N VAL A 62 -16.74 10.79 -3.91
CA VAL A 62 -15.97 9.58 -4.21
C VAL A 62 -14.64 9.90 -4.92
N LEU A 63 -14.66 10.78 -5.92
CA LEU A 63 -13.45 11.23 -6.61
C LEU A 63 -12.55 12.05 -5.68
N TRP A 64 -13.11 12.95 -4.89
CA TRP A 64 -12.38 13.68 -3.86
C TRP A 64 -11.83 12.73 -2.79
N GLY A 65 -12.56 11.68 -2.41
CA GLY A 65 -12.11 10.65 -1.48
C GLY A 65 -10.93 9.83 -2.03
N VAL A 66 -11.00 9.41 -3.29
CA VAL A 66 -9.89 8.70 -3.96
C VAL A 66 -8.69 9.62 -4.17
N PHE A 67 -8.92 10.88 -4.55
CA PHE A 67 -7.87 11.88 -4.72
C PHE A 67 -7.19 12.23 -3.39
N LEU A 68 -7.94 12.42 -2.30
CA LEU A 68 -7.41 12.64 -0.96
C LEU A 68 -6.70 11.41 -0.40
N LEU A 69 -7.18 10.20 -0.70
CA LEU A 69 -6.49 8.97 -0.35
C LEU A 69 -5.17 8.84 -1.09
N GLY A 70 -5.15 9.09 -2.41
CA GLY A 70 -3.93 9.07 -3.21
C GLY A 70 -2.93 10.16 -2.79
N HIS A 71 -3.42 11.40 -2.59
CA HIS A 71 -2.61 12.52 -2.13
C HIS A 71 -2.12 12.32 -0.70
N GLY A 72 -2.95 11.76 0.18
CA GLY A 72 -2.56 11.38 1.54
C GLY A 72 -1.47 10.32 1.51
N LEU A 73 -1.63 9.26 0.71
CA LEU A 73 -0.61 8.23 0.57
C LEU A 73 0.71 8.78 0.03
N TRP A 74 0.68 9.70 -0.92
CA TRP A 74 1.85 10.35 -1.50
C TRP A 74 2.52 11.35 -0.54
N ALA A 75 1.74 12.26 0.07
CA ALA A 75 2.21 13.24 1.03
C ALA A 75 2.75 12.61 2.32
N PHE A 76 2.18 11.48 2.76
CA PHE A 76 2.68 10.73 3.92
C PHE A 76 3.83 9.77 3.58
N ARG A 77 4.10 9.52 2.28
CA ARG A 77 5.29 8.77 1.82
C ARG A 77 6.56 9.59 2.00
N GLU A 78 6.49 10.90 1.80
CA GLU A 78 7.60 11.85 2.00
C GLU A 78 7.97 11.99 3.50
N LYS A 79 7.00 11.75 4.40
CA LYS A 79 7.11 12.10 5.83
C LYS A 79 6.88 10.90 6.75
N ASN A 80 7.59 9.78 6.55
CA ASN A 80 7.73 8.68 7.52
C ASN A 80 6.43 8.07 8.13
N GLY A 81 5.25 8.25 7.50
CA GLY A 81 3.95 7.99 8.14
C GLY A 81 3.14 6.84 7.53
N SER A 82 3.14 6.70 6.19
CA SER A 82 2.38 5.66 5.49
C SER A 82 2.83 4.25 5.87
N GLY A 83 4.13 4.08 6.15
CA GLY A 83 4.69 2.82 6.64
C GLY A 83 4.11 2.40 7.99
N LYS A 84 3.68 3.33 8.85
CA LYS A 84 3.18 3.02 10.21
C LYS A 84 1.68 2.70 10.25
N LEU A 85 0.90 3.27 9.33
CA LEU A 85 -0.53 2.98 9.18
C LEU A 85 -0.76 1.65 8.43
N PHE A 86 0.02 1.37 7.39
CA PHE A 86 -0.09 0.12 6.62
C PHE A 86 0.73 -1.05 7.21
N SER A 87 1.87 -0.83 7.88
CA SER A 87 2.56 -1.93 8.58
C SER A 87 1.77 -2.45 9.78
N ARG A 88 0.87 -1.64 10.35
CA ARG A 88 0.02 -2.10 11.44
C ARG A 88 -1.18 -2.93 10.97
N SER A 89 -1.59 -2.82 9.70
CA SER A 89 -2.81 -3.48 9.19
C SER A 89 -2.56 -4.63 8.22
N PHE A 90 -1.46 -4.65 7.45
CA PHE A 90 -1.21 -5.70 6.45
C PHE A 90 0.16 -6.39 6.58
N PHE A 91 1.21 -5.68 7.02
CA PHE A 91 2.56 -6.24 7.16
C PHE A 91 3.12 -5.94 8.55
N SER A 92 2.76 -6.78 9.52
CA SER A 92 3.29 -6.71 10.88
C SER A 92 4.83 -6.69 10.86
N LYS A 93 5.43 -6.00 11.83
CA LYS A 93 6.88 -5.99 12.07
C LYS A 93 7.44 -7.42 12.16
N GLU A 94 6.65 -8.36 12.68
CA GLU A 94 6.99 -9.78 12.73
C GLU A 94 7.15 -10.43 11.35
N TRP A 95 6.43 -9.97 10.33
CA TRP A 95 6.60 -10.47 8.97
C TRP A 95 7.90 -9.95 8.36
N GLU A 96 8.21 -8.67 8.57
CA GLU A 96 9.48 -8.10 8.13
C GLU A 96 10.66 -8.84 8.77
N ASP A 97 10.62 -9.01 10.10
CA ASP A 97 11.69 -9.66 10.86
C ASP A 97 11.87 -11.12 10.40
N ARG A 98 10.78 -11.88 10.21
CA ARG A 98 10.84 -13.25 9.66
C ARG A 98 11.40 -13.29 8.24
N LYS A 99 11.08 -12.30 7.39
CA LYS A 99 11.59 -12.26 6.01
C LYS A 99 13.08 -11.92 5.99
N ILE A 100 13.52 -10.99 6.82
CA ILE A 100 14.93 -10.63 6.99
C ILE A 100 15.72 -11.85 7.49
N GLU A 101 15.22 -12.54 8.51
CA GLU A 101 15.84 -13.75 9.05
C GLU A 101 15.96 -14.84 7.99
N LYS A 102 14.90 -15.07 7.19
CA LYS A 102 14.95 -16.03 6.08
C LYS A 102 15.98 -15.65 5.02
N ILE A 103 16.10 -14.37 4.66
CA ILE A 103 17.10 -13.89 3.69
C ILE A 103 18.53 -14.01 4.24
N MET A 104 18.70 -13.87 5.55
CA MET A 104 19.99 -14.05 6.23
C MET A 104 20.39 -15.53 6.25
N ASN A 105 19.49 -16.43 6.67
CA ASN A 105 19.75 -17.89 6.74
C ASN A 105 19.88 -18.55 5.36
N SER A 106 19.12 -18.12 4.34
CA SER A 106 19.24 -18.70 2.99
C SER A 106 20.55 -18.34 2.25
N LYS A 107 21.40 -17.48 2.80
CA LYS A 107 22.72 -17.13 2.23
C LYS A 107 23.91 -17.75 2.97
N ASP A 108 23.63 -18.54 4.00
CA ASP A 108 24.62 -19.30 4.77
C ASP A 108 24.71 -20.78 4.33
N HIS A 109 24.03 -21.13 3.24
CA HIS A 109 24.17 -22.40 2.52
C HIS A 109 24.84 -22.20 1.17
#